data_AF-T0PM71-F1
#
_entry.id   AF-T0PM71-F1
#
_cell.length_a   1.000
_cell.length_b   1.000
_cell.length_c   1.000
_cell.angle_alpha   90.00
_cell.angle_beta   90.00
_cell.angle_gamma   90.00
#
_symmetry.space_group_name_H-M   'P 1'
#
loop_
_entity.id
_entity.type
_entity.pdbx_description
1 polymer ?
#
loop_
_entity_poly.entity_id
_entity_poly.type
_entity_poly.pdbx_seq_one_letter_code
_entity_poly.pdbx_strand_id
1 'polypeptide(L)'
;MLLLALERAPLERMIINAARQDNGRWLGHVMRLLAKDRVRDVVLVGDSRTSLPPTADADLQAWLSSGRSLCLRGLHISAALAGALAQASSLQSLTLDRVLGLSGPVVLPASLTTFTWVFDARPLASTAVAASLVSAPHLTHLTLDGGLCPDAVATALMALPALSSLRLHGLALCHAGRCWW
;
A
#
# COMPACT_ATOMS: atom_id res chain seq x y z
N MET A 1 -16.74 -25.74 1.79
CA MET A 1 -18.00 -24.93 1.76
C MET A 1 -17.74 -23.44 1.73
N LEU A 2 -16.89 -22.86 2.59
CA LEU A 2 -16.64 -21.41 2.62
C LEU A 2 -16.16 -20.83 1.27
N LEU A 3 -15.22 -21.52 0.58
CA LEU A 3 -14.72 -21.11 -0.74
C LEU A 3 -15.83 -21.04 -1.81
N LEU A 4 -16.70 -22.05 -1.88
CA LEU A 4 -17.83 -22.10 -2.82
C LEU A 4 -18.87 -21.00 -2.52
N ALA A 5 -19.06 -20.63 -1.25
CA ALA A 5 -19.93 -19.53 -0.87
C ALA A 5 -19.33 -18.16 -1.26
N LEU A 6 -18.01 -17.98 -1.05
CA LEU A 6 -17.29 -16.78 -1.47
C LEU A 6 -17.27 -16.61 -3.00
N GLU A 7 -17.16 -17.70 -3.75
CA GLU A 7 -17.23 -17.67 -5.23
C GLU A 7 -18.58 -17.19 -5.75
N ARG A 8 -19.67 -17.49 -5.02
CA ARG A 8 -21.04 -17.14 -5.42
C ARG A 8 -21.50 -15.79 -4.89
N ALA A 9 -20.81 -15.22 -3.91
CA ALA A 9 -21.20 -13.96 -3.29
C ALA A 9 -20.72 -12.74 -4.13
N PRO A 10 -21.55 -11.69 -4.30
CA PRO A 10 -21.16 -10.44 -4.95
C PRO A 10 -20.38 -9.55 -3.98
N LEU A 11 -19.15 -9.95 -3.65
CA LEU A 11 -18.32 -9.24 -2.68
C LEU A 11 -17.57 -8.08 -3.35
N GLU A 12 -18.01 -6.84 -3.12
CA GLU A 12 -17.29 -5.65 -3.59
C GLU A 12 -16.00 -5.40 -2.78
N ARG A 13 -16.05 -5.69 -1.48
CA ARG A 13 -14.94 -5.50 -0.53
C ARG A 13 -14.68 -6.76 0.27
N MET A 14 -13.40 -7.11 0.41
CA MET A 14 -12.96 -8.24 1.22
C MET A 14 -11.94 -7.80 2.27
N ILE A 15 -12.20 -8.12 3.53
CA ILE A 15 -11.31 -7.84 4.66
C ILE A 15 -10.71 -9.15 5.15
N ILE A 16 -9.40 -9.16 5.28
CA ILE A 16 -8.61 -10.36 5.53
C ILE A 16 -7.69 -10.10 6.71
N ASN A 17 -7.86 -10.87 7.78
CA ASN A 17 -6.96 -10.85 8.91
C ASN A 17 -5.89 -11.93 8.76
N ALA A 18 -4.68 -11.50 8.40
CA ALA A 18 -3.48 -12.32 8.24
C ALA A 18 -2.64 -12.43 9.54
N ALA A 19 -2.98 -11.71 10.61
CA ALA A 19 -2.19 -11.62 11.87
C ALA A 19 -2.06 -12.93 12.68
N ARG A 20 -2.79 -13.99 12.30
CA ARG A 20 -2.84 -15.25 13.07
C ARG A 20 -2.62 -16.49 12.22
N GLN A 21 -2.33 -16.33 10.93
CA GLN A 21 -2.38 -17.44 10.00
C GLN A 21 -0.95 -17.84 9.60
N ASP A 22 -0.43 -18.85 10.29
CA ASP A 22 0.66 -19.65 9.76
C ASP A 22 0.18 -20.30 8.46
N ASN A 23 1.01 -20.24 7.42
CA ASN A 23 0.91 -20.94 6.14
C ASN A 23 0.27 -20.15 4.98
N GLY A 24 1.13 -19.68 4.06
CA GLY A 24 0.77 -19.05 2.77
C GLY A 24 -0.16 -19.85 1.84
N ARG A 25 -0.56 -21.09 2.19
CA ARG A 25 -1.58 -21.86 1.46
C ARG A 25 -2.94 -21.19 1.44
N TRP A 26 -3.34 -20.52 2.52
CA TRP A 26 -4.62 -19.80 2.56
C TRP A 26 -4.58 -18.54 1.70
N LEU A 27 -3.44 -17.83 1.70
CA LEU A 27 -3.23 -16.66 0.86
C LEU A 27 -3.36 -17.00 -0.63
N GLY A 28 -2.79 -18.12 -1.09
CA GLY A 28 -2.95 -18.55 -2.49
C GLY A 28 -4.40 -18.83 -2.88
N HIS A 29 -5.24 -19.32 -1.96
CA HIS A 29 -6.68 -19.52 -2.24
C HIS A 29 -7.44 -18.20 -2.29
N VAL A 30 -7.10 -17.27 -1.40
CA VAL A 30 -7.58 -15.89 -1.45
C VAL A 30 -7.20 -15.24 -2.76
N MET A 31 -5.94 -15.37 -3.22
CA MET A 31 -5.46 -14.77 -4.47
C MET A 31 -6.23 -15.29 -5.68
N ARG A 32 -6.55 -16.60 -5.72
CA ARG A 32 -7.43 -17.14 -6.78
C ARG A 32 -8.83 -16.57 -6.76
N LEU A 33 -9.38 -16.25 -5.58
CA LEU A 33 -10.67 -15.56 -5.48
C LEU A 33 -10.56 -14.12 -5.99
N LEU A 34 -9.44 -13.45 -5.70
CA LEU A 34 -9.17 -12.10 -6.17
C LEU A 34 -9.05 -12.03 -7.70
N ALA A 35 -8.33 -12.98 -8.31
CA ALA A 35 -8.14 -13.07 -9.76
C ALA A 35 -9.44 -13.25 -10.57
N LYS A 36 -10.55 -13.67 -9.94
CA LYS A 36 -11.87 -13.83 -10.61
C LYS A 36 -12.62 -12.51 -10.84
N ASP A 37 -11.96 -11.37 -10.71
CA ASP A 37 -12.47 -10.03 -11.00
C ASP A 37 -13.70 -9.54 -10.21
N ARG A 38 -14.03 -10.22 -9.10
CA ARG A 38 -15.23 -9.89 -8.30
C ARG A 38 -14.99 -8.87 -7.19
N VAL A 39 -13.83 -8.94 -6.55
CA VAL A 39 -13.50 -8.11 -5.39
C VAL A 39 -12.76 -6.86 -5.85
N ARG A 40 -13.37 -5.68 -5.69
CA ARG A 40 -12.78 -4.39 -6.06
C ARG A 40 -11.85 -3.84 -5.01
N ASP A 41 -12.19 -4.03 -3.73
CA ASP A 41 -11.42 -3.53 -2.60
C ASP A 41 -10.91 -4.69 -1.74
N VAL A 42 -9.61 -4.71 -1.48
CA VAL A 42 -9.00 -5.69 -0.57
C VAL A 42 -8.35 -4.97 0.59
N VAL A 43 -8.68 -5.40 1.81
CA VAL A 43 -8.04 -4.94 3.04
C VAL A 43 -7.31 -6.12 3.66
N LEU A 44 -5.98 -6.08 3.65
CA LEU A 44 -5.12 -7.03 4.33
C LEU A 44 -4.69 -6.43 5.66
N VAL A 45 -5.08 -7.07 6.76
CA VAL A 45 -4.76 -6.67 8.13
C VAL A 45 -3.81 -7.70 8.72
N GLY A 46 -2.60 -7.29 9.08
CA GLY A 46 -1.63 -8.14 9.75
C GLY A 46 -1.19 -7.58 11.10
N ASP A 47 -0.10 -8.16 11.59
CA ASP A 47 0.66 -7.69 12.74
C ASP A 47 2.17 -7.55 12.42
N SER A 48 2.96 -7.19 13.43
CA SER A 48 4.42 -7.03 13.33
C SER A 48 5.18 -8.27 12.88
N ARG A 49 4.56 -9.45 12.94
CA ARG A 49 5.16 -10.72 12.54
C ARG A 49 4.66 -11.17 11.18
N THR A 50 3.61 -10.54 10.67
CA THR A 50 3.01 -10.87 9.39
C THR A 50 3.82 -10.23 8.26
N SER A 51 4.69 -11.03 7.67
CA SER A 51 5.22 -10.74 6.35
C SER A 51 4.30 -11.41 5.31
N LEU A 52 3.82 -10.62 4.34
CA LEU A 52 3.18 -11.23 3.18
C LEU A 52 4.26 -12.05 2.45
N PRO A 53 4.05 -13.36 2.24
CA PRO A 53 5.01 -14.17 1.53
C PRO A 53 5.25 -13.57 0.14
N PRO A 54 6.47 -13.73 -0.41
CA PRO A 54 6.78 -13.35 -1.77
C PRO A 54 6.09 -14.34 -2.72
N THR A 55 4.77 -14.30 -2.80
CA THR A 55 4.08 -15.07 -3.82
C THR A 55 4.26 -14.30 -5.12
N ALA A 56 5.25 -14.75 -5.89
CA ALA A 56 5.36 -14.55 -7.33
C ALA A 56 4.16 -15.18 -8.07
N ASP A 57 2.95 -14.94 -7.56
CA ASP A 57 1.71 -15.47 -8.11
C ASP A 57 1.26 -14.50 -9.20
N ALA A 58 1.22 -15.01 -10.43
CA ALA A 58 0.61 -14.32 -11.56
C ALA A 58 -0.80 -13.80 -11.22
N ASP A 59 -1.52 -14.49 -10.34
CA ASP A 59 -2.84 -14.12 -9.85
C ASP A 59 -2.83 -12.80 -9.06
N LEU A 60 -1.86 -12.60 -8.15
CA LEU A 60 -1.73 -11.35 -7.39
C LEU A 60 -1.39 -10.21 -8.34
N GLN A 61 -0.44 -10.43 -9.26
CA GLN A 61 -0.06 -9.41 -10.23
C GLN A 61 -1.23 -9.05 -11.16
N ALA A 62 -1.97 -10.05 -11.64
CA ALA A 62 -3.17 -9.85 -12.46
C ALA A 62 -4.23 -9.05 -11.69
N TRP A 63 -4.43 -9.32 -10.40
CA TRP A 63 -5.33 -8.55 -9.56
C TRP A 63 -4.86 -7.11 -9.35
N LEU A 64 -3.58 -6.89 -9.04
CA LEU A 64 -3.01 -5.55 -8.89
C LEU A 64 -3.13 -4.73 -10.18
N SER A 65 -3.02 -5.38 -11.34
CA SER A 65 -3.16 -4.76 -12.66
C SER A 65 -4.60 -4.66 -13.17
N SER A 66 -5.62 -4.84 -12.32
CA SER A 66 -7.03 -4.88 -12.76
C SER A 66 -7.87 -3.64 -12.42
N GLY A 67 -7.28 -2.51 -12.00
CA GLY A 67 -8.06 -1.28 -11.78
C GLY A 67 -8.55 -1.05 -10.35
N ARG A 68 -7.94 -1.68 -9.35
CA ARG A 68 -8.58 -1.92 -8.04
C ARG A 68 -7.96 -1.15 -6.86
N SER A 69 -8.53 -1.31 -5.66
CA SER A 69 -8.05 -0.67 -4.43
C SER A 69 -7.47 -1.69 -3.45
N LEU A 70 -6.26 -1.40 -2.94
CA LEU A 70 -5.59 -2.21 -1.93
C LEU A 70 -5.35 -1.41 -0.65
N CYS A 71 -5.67 -2.00 0.49
CA CYS A 71 -5.32 -1.48 1.81
C CYS A 71 -4.48 -2.50 2.56
N LEU A 72 -3.29 -2.09 2.99
CA LEU A 72 -2.37 -2.88 3.81
C LEU A 72 -2.30 -2.25 5.19
N ARG A 73 -2.66 -3.00 6.22
CA ARG A 73 -2.73 -2.52 7.60
C ARG A 73 -1.88 -3.35 8.53
N GLY A 74 -0.97 -2.72 9.29
CA GLY A 74 -0.20 -3.40 10.33
C GLY A 74 0.73 -4.49 9.80
N LEU A 75 1.16 -4.40 8.53
CA LEU A 75 1.96 -5.42 7.84
C LEU A 75 3.40 -4.96 7.64
N HIS A 76 4.31 -5.92 7.49
CA HIS A 76 5.64 -5.66 6.93
C HIS A 76 5.62 -5.84 5.41
N ILE A 77 6.04 -4.82 4.65
CA ILE A 77 6.12 -4.92 3.19
C ILE A 77 7.47 -5.55 2.82
N SER A 78 7.42 -6.76 2.28
CA SER A 78 8.59 -7.47 1.75
C SER A 78 9.04 -6.87 0.42
N ALA A 79 10.30 -7.09 0.03
CA ALA A 79 10.83 -6.64 -1.26
C ALA A 79 10.02 -7.17 -2.45
N ALA A 80 9.49 -8.39 -2.35
CA ALA A 80 8.65 -8.98 -3.39
C ALA A 80 7.31 -8.27 -3.54
N LEU A 81 6.64 -7.93 -2.43
CA LEU A 81 5.41 -7.16 -2.47
C LEU A 81 5.65 -5.75 -3.01
N ALA A 82 6.74 -5.10 -2.60
CA ALA A 82 7.14 -3.81 -3.15
C ALA A 82 7.37 -3.90 -4.68
N GLY A 83 8.01 -4.97 -5.15
CA GLY A 83 8.21 -5.24 -6.58
C GLY A 83 6.90 -5.49 -7.35
N ALA A 84 5.94 -6.19 -6.75
CA ALA A 84 4.62 -6.43 -7.36
C ALA A 84 3.79 -5.14 -7.45
N LEU A 85 3.82 -4.32 -6.39
CA LEU A 85 3.17 -3.01 -6.37
C LEU A 85 3.76 -2.08 -7.43
N ALA A 86 5.09 -2.06 -7.59
CA ALA A 86 5.76 -1.25 -8.60
C ALA A 86 5.34 -1.63 -10.03
N GLN A 87 5.05 -2.92 -10.26
CA GLN A 87 4.61 -3.45 -11.57
C GLN A 87 3.10 -3.36 -11.79
N ALA A 88 2.33 -2.89 -10.81
CA ALA A 88 0.89 -2.79 -10.94
C ALA A 88 0.50 -1.71 -11.97
N SER A 89 0.04 -2.14 -13.14
CA SER A 89 -0.21 -1.23 -14.26
C SER A 89 -1.54 -0.49 -14.17
N SER A 90 -2.43 -0.87 -13.25
CA SER A 90 -3.77 -0.28 -13.16
C SER A 90 -4.28 -0.15 -11.73
N LEU A 91 -3.45 -0.31 -10.70
CA LEU A 91 -3.91 -0.13 -9.33
C LEU A 91 -4.33 1.33 -9.10
N GLN A 92 -5.59 1.57 -8.74
CA GLN A 92 -6.12 2.94 -8.63
C GLN A 92 -5.88 3.53 -7.25
N SER A 93 -6.07 2.73 -6.20
CA SER A 93 -5.96 3.19 -4.82
C SER A 93 -5.06 2.28 -4.00
N LEU A 94 -4.14 2.88 -3.25
CA LEU A 94 -3.29 2.18 -2.29
C LEU A 94 -3.31 2.90 -0.95
N THR A 95 -3.66 2.15 0.09
CA THR A 95 -3.62 2.61 1.49
C THR A 95 -2.60 1.79 2.26
N LEU A 96 -1.64 2.46 2.88
CA LEU A 96 -0.64 1.91 3.77
C LEU A 96 -0.90 2.43 5.18
N ASP A 97 -1.59 1.65 6.01
CA ASP A 97 -1.97 2.03 7.38
C ASP A 97 -1.09 1.31 8.40
N ARG A 98 -0.30 2.06 9.18
CA ARG A 98 0.59 1.51 10.22
C ARG A 98 1.47 0.38 9.68
N VAL A 99 2.04 0.59 8.49
CA VAL A 99 3.02 -0.34 7.92
C VAL A 99 4.26 -0.33 8.79
N LEU A 100 4.62 -1.50 9.32
CA LEU A 100 5.57 -1.62 10.42
C LEU A 100 7.03 -1.64 9.95
N GLY A 101 7.25 -1.90 8.66
CA GLY A 101 8.57 -1.85 8.03
C GLY A 101 8.52 -2.08 6.52
N LEU A 102 9.55 -1.59 5.83
CA LEU A 102 9.75 -1.71 4.39
C LEU A 102 11.09 -2.41 4.16
N SER A 103 11.07 -3.58 3.51
CA SER A 103 12.29 -4.22 3.01
C SER A 103 12.63 -3.64 1.64
N GLY A 104 13.19 -2.42 1.61
CA GLY A 104 13.65 -1.75 0.39
C GLY A 104 12.81 -0.54 -0.03
N PRO A 105 13.16 0.11 -1.15
CA PRO A 105 12.42 1.25 -1.67
C PRO A 105 11.03 0.79 -2.14
N VAL A 106 9.98 1.43 -1.63
CA VAL A 106 8.63 1.24 -2.17
C VAL A 106 8.56 2.09 -3.44
N VAL A 107 8.35 1.47 -4.60
CA VAL A 107 8.04 2.22 -5.82
C VAL A 107 6.54 2.16 -5.99
N LEU A 108 5.89 3.33 -6.02
CA LEU A 108 4.45 3.39 -6.25
C LEU A 108 4.16 3.12 -7.72
N PRO A 109 3.08 2.39 -8.03
CA PRO A 109 2.68 2.20 -9.42
C PRO A 109 2.29 3.53 -10.08
N ALA A 110 2.70 3.72 -11.33
CA ALA A 110 2.43 4.96 -12.06
C ALA A 110 0.93 5.23 -12.28
N SER A 111 0.12 4.17 -12.30
CA SER A 111 -1.33 4.21 -12.49
C SER A 111 -2.12 4.71 -11.28
N LEU A 112 -1.45 4.88 -10.15
CA LEU A 112 -2.09 5.22 -8.88
C LEU A 112 -2.68 6.63 -8.91
N THR A 113 -3.98 6.75 -8.64
CA THR A 113 -4.67 8.05 -8.55
C THR A 113 -4.89 8.49 -7.12
N THR A 114 -5.03 7.54 -6.20
CA THR A 114 -5.28 7.79 -4.78
C THR A 114 -4.26 7.07 -3.91
N PHE A 115 -3.55 7.82 -3.08
CA PHE A 115 -2.59 7.27 -2.14
C PHE A 115 -2.86 7.77 -0.72
N THR A 116 -2.88 6.84 0.22
CA THR A 116 -2.96 7.15 1.65
C THR A 116 -1.86 6.43 2.39
N TRP A 117 -1.05 7.17 3.14
CA TRP A 117 -0.04 6.60 4.03
C TRP A 117 -0.21 7.14 5.44
N VAL A 118 -0.45 6.24 6.39
CA VAL A 118 -0.48 6.53 7.83
C VAL A 118 0.74 5.89 8.48
N PHE A 119 1.66 6.73 8.98
CA PHE A 119 2.88 6.33 9.67
C PHE A 119 2.62 5.98 11.12
N ASP A 120 3.27 4.92 11.57
CA ASP A 120 3.41 4.64 12.99
C ASP A 120 4.74 5.24 13.47
N ALA A 121 4.72 6.53 13.84
CA ALA A 121 5.70 7.30 14.62
C ALA A 121 7.23 7.14 14.33
N ARG A 122 7.68 6.57 13.21
CA ARG A 122 9.11 6.38 12.91
C ARG A 122 9.62 7.30 11.78
N PRO A 123 10.64 8.15 12.02
CA PRO A 123 11.06 9.21 11.10
C PRO A 123 11.90 8.73 9.91
N LEU A 124 12.26 7.43 9.86
CA LEU A 124 13.12 6.84 8.83
C LEU A 124 12.48 6.73 7.44
N ALA A 125 11.18 7.01 7.31
CA ALA A 125 10.45 6.80 6.05
C ALA A 125 10.34 8.04 5.15
N SER A 126 10.69 9.25 5.61
CA SER A 126 10.34 10.49 4.90
C SER A 126 11.01 10.64 3.53
N THR A 127 12.29 10.30 3.40
CA THR A 127 13.01 10.30 2.12
C THR A 127 12.59 9.16 1.20
N ALA A 128 12.30 7.98 1.75
CA ALA A 128 11.78 6.87 0.99
C ALA A 128 10.43 7.23 0.36
N VAL A 129 9.53 7.83 1.15
CA VAL A 129 8.21 8.29 0.70
C VAL A 129 8.33 9.32 -0.42
N ALA A 130 9.22 10.30 -0.26
CA ALA A 130 9.44 11.31 -1.28
C ALA A 130 9.90 10.69 -2.60
N ALA A 131 10.84 9.75 -2.54
CA ALA A 131 11.30 9.01 -3.73
C ALA A 131 10.18 8.16 -4.36
N SER A 132 9.34 7.52 -3.54
CA SER A 132 8.20 6.72 -3.98
C SER A 132 7.17 7.53 -4.76
N LEU A 133 6.89 8.76 -4.31
CA LEU A 133 5.86 9.63 -4.88
C LEU A 133 6.23 10.13 -6.28
N VAL A 134 7.52 10.32 -6.58
CA VAL A 134 8.00 10.68 -7.93
C VAL A 134 7.58 9.66 -8.99
N SER A 135 7.40 8.40 -8.60
CA SER A 135 6.99 7.31 -9.52
C SER A 135 5.50 7.27 -9.83
N ALA A 136 4.67 8.12 -9.19
CA ALA A 136 3.21 8.15 -9.37
C ALA A 136 2.73 9.50 -9.95
N PRO A 137 2.97 9.80 -11.24
CA PRO A 137 2.67 11.11 -11.83
C PRO A 137 1.16 11.41 -11.96
N HIS A 138 0.31 10.38 -11.94
CA HIS A 138 -1.14 10.50 -12.09
C HIS A 138 -1.89 10.63 -10.75
N LEU A 139 -1.15 10.81 -9.65
CA LEU A 139 -1.70 10.88 -8.32
C LEU A 139 -2.48 12.20 -8.14
N THR A 140 -3.77 12.09 -7.87
CA THR A 140 -4.70 13.22 -7.71
C THR A 140 -5.04 13.46 -6.24
N HIS A 141 -5.10 12.38 -5.44
CA HIS A 141 -5.44 12.43 -4.02
C HIS A 141 -4.30 11.85 -3.20
N LEU A 142 -3.68 12.69 -2.37
CA LEU A 142 -2.59 12.31 -1.47
C LEU A 142 -3.00 12.59 -0.02
N THR A 143 -2.98 11.55 0.82
CA THR A 143 -3.08 11.70 2.27
C THR A 143 -1.82 11.14 2.92
N LEU A 144 -1.13 11.97 3.70
CA LEU A 144 0.02 11.58 4.49
C LEU A 144 -0.24 11.95 5.96
N ASP A 145 -0.13 10.98 6.85
CA ASP A 145 -0.37 11.16 8.28
C ASP A 145 0.79 10.60 9.11
N GLY A 146 1.54 11.48 9.79
CA GLY A 146 2.52 11.13 10.82
C GLY A 146 3.99 11.35 10.45
N GLY A 147 4.71 12.13 11.27
CA GLY A 147 6.17 12.13 11.41
C GLY A 147 7.02 12.58 10.24
N LEU A 148 6.42 13.01 9.14
CA LEU A 148 7.16 13.32 7.92
C LEU A 148 7.92 14.64 8.03
N CYS A 149 9.12 14.69 7.45
CA CYS A 149 9.83 15.95 7.28
C CYS A 149 9.18 16.83 6.20
N PRO A 150 8.94 18.12 6.49
CA PRO A 150 8.39 19.08 5.54
C PRO A 150 9.19 19.16 4.23
N ASP A 151 10.52 19.16 4.28
CA ASP A 151 11.37 19.29 3.08
C ASP A 151 11.23 18.10 2.12
N ALA A 152 11.12 16.89 2.68
CA ALA A 152 10.91 15.67 1.89
C ALA A 152 9.52 15.69 1.23
N VAL A 153 8.50 16.12 1.98
CA VAL A 153 7.14 16.27 1.45
C VAL A 153 7.10 17.35 0.37
N ALA A 154 7.72 18.51 0.60
CA ALA A 154 7.77 19.60 -0.37
C ALA A 154 8.42 19.16 -1.69
N THR A 155 9.54 18.44 -1.61
CA THR A 155 10.21 17.87 -2.79
C THR A 155 9.30 16.89 -3.55
N ALA A 156 8.57 16.04 -2.82
CA ALA A 156 7.65 15.09 -3.42
C ALA A 156 6.46 15.78 -4.10
N LEU A 157 5.90 16.82 -3.49
CA LEU A 157 4.77 17.58 -4.03
C LEU A 157 5.13 18.29 -5.34
N MET A 158 6.37 18.77 -5.49
CA MET A 158 6.85 19.35 -6.74
C MET A 158 6.86 18.35 -7.90
N ALA A 159 6.88 17.04 -7.62
CA ALA A 159 6.87 15.99 -8.62
C ALA A 159 5.45 15.48 -8.98
N LEU A 160 4.39 16.03 -8.39
CA LEU A 160 3.01 15.56 -8.56
C LEU A 160 2.16 16.61 -9.30
N PRO A 161 2.23 16.69 -10.64
CA PRO A 161 1.57 17.74 -11.41
C PRO A 161 0.03 17.62 -11.45
N ALA A 162 -0.51 16.42 -11.19
CA ALA A 162 -1.93 16.13 -11.26
C ALA A 162 -2.65 16.24 -9.90
N LEU A 163 -1.94 16.64 -8.84
CA LEU A 163 -2.49 16.62 -7.48
C LEU A 163 -3.57 17.68 -7.29
N SER A 164 -4.78 17.24 -6.95
CA SER A 164 -5.95 18.11 -6.69
C SER A 164 -6.38 18.14 -5.23
N SER A 165 -6.05 17.08 -4.48
CA SER A 165 -6.39 16.95 -3.06
C SER A 165 -5.16 16.52 -2.26
N LEU A 166 -4.79 17.35 -1.29
CA LEU A 166 -3.68 17.09 -0.37
C LEU A 166 -4.19 17.16 1.08
N ARG A 167 -3.92 16.11 1.84
CA ARG A 167 -4.18 16.05 3.28
C ARG A 167 -2.89 15.67 3.99
N LEU A 168 -2.40 16.56 4.84
CA LEU A 168 -1.21 16.34 5.66
C LEU A 168 -1.62 16.42 7.14
N HIS A 169 -1.36 15.35 7.87
CA HIS A 169 -1.59 15.28 9.31
C HIS A 169 -0.29 14.88 10.03
N GLY A 170 -0.09 15.40 11.23
CA GLY A 170 1.03 15.01 12.09
C GLY A 170 2.42 15.23 11.48
N LEU A 171 2.65 16.30 10.70
CA LEU A 171 3.98 16.62 10.17
C LEU A 171 4.97 16.89 11.31
N ALA A 172 6.16 16.33 11.22
CA ALA A 172 7.21 16.59 12.20
C ALA A 172 7.81 17.99 11.97
N LEU A 173 8.24 18.66 13.04
CA LEU A 173 9.06 19.86 12.90
C LEU A 173 10.48 19.42 12.56
N CYS A 174 10.94 19.65 11.33
CA CYS A 174 12.33 19.40 10.97
C CYS A 174 13.15 20.69 11.08
N HIS A 175 14.22 20.66 11.87
CA HIS A 175 15.24 21.72 11.92
C HIS A 175 16.62 21.10 11.73
N ALA A 176 17.39 21.60 10.76
CA ALA A 176 18.74 21.14 10.43
C ALA A 176 18.85 19.61 10.23
N GLY A 177 17.89 19.00 9.50
CA GLY A 177 17.89 17.57 9.20
C GLY A 177 17.51 16.65 10.36
N ARG A 178 17.06 17.19 11.51
CA ARG A 178 16.51 16.40 12.62
C ARG A 178 15.02 16.65 12.78
N CYS A 179 14.24 15.59 12.82
CA CYS A 179 12.79 15.61 13.05
C CYS A 179 12.51 15.59 14.56
N TRP A 180 11.76 16.58 15.05
CA TRP A 180 11.28 16.65 16.43
C TRP A 180 9.77 16.37 16.46
N TRP A 181 9.33 15.65 17.50
CA TRP A 181 7.94 15.27 17.77
C TRP A 181 7.38 16.11 18.91
#